data_AF-A0ABD3VLC3-F1
#
_entry.id   AF-A0ABD3VLC3-F1
#
_cell.length_a   1.000
_cell.length_b   1.000
_cell.length_c   1.000
_cell.angle_alpha   90.00
_cell.angle_beta   90.00
_cell.angle_gamma   90.00
#
_symmetry.space_group_name_H-M   'P 1'
#
loop_
_entity.id
_entity.type
_entity.pdbx_description
1 polymer ?
#
loop_
_entity_poly.entity_id
_entity_poly.type
_entity_poly.pdbx_seq_one_letter_code
_entity_poly.pdbx_strand_id
1 'polypeptide(L)'
;MVFLTSFLARRFPLPRAPDKQDNFWRKSMWLRISSKFYGRKRNCFGLAIVPGWRALRYSTRARKLKKENMKNLWEIRLNAACNEHSMEYHTFMTSLAQADIGLNRKVLTDLAIYEPRTFQSLVQFAKQRQLEVGLESSTIDSPHGIFHRGLPNKS
;
A
#
# COMPACT_ATOMS: atom_id res chain seq x y z
N MET A 1 13.00 -24.08 -34.92
CA MET A 1 12.03 -23.39 -34.03
C MET A 1 11.88 -21.91 -34.40
N VAL A 2 11.29 -21.59 -35.55
CA VAL A 2 10.94 -20.20 -35.96
C VAL A 2 9.50 -20.11 -36.52
N PHE A 3 8.78 -21.24 -36.57
CA PHE A 3 7.43 -21.32 -37.17
C PHE A 3 6.27 -21.20 -36.17
N LEU A 4 6.55 -21.20 -34.87
CA LEU A 4 5.52 -21.05 -33.81
C LEU A 4 5.36 -19.60 -33.32
N THR A 5 6.35 -18.73 -33.57
CA THR A 5 6.27 -17.30 -33.21
C THR A 5 5.39 -16.51 -34.17
N SER A 6 5.23 -16.94 -35.43
CA SER A 6 4.38 -16.26 -36.41
C SER A 6 2.88 -16.56 -36.27
N PHE A 7 2.51 -17.72 -35.70
CA PHE A 7 1.11 -18.11 -35.50
C PHE A 7 0.49 -17.44 -34.27
N LEU A 8 1.26 -17.27 -33.19
CA LEU A 8 0.83 -16.54 -31.99
C LEU A 8 0.80 -15.01 -32.20
N ALA A 9 1.66 -14.47 -33.07
CA ALA A 9 1.64 -13.06 -33.45
C ALA A 9 0.41 -12.65 -34.31
N ARG A 10 -0.33 -13.62 -34.88
CA ARG A 10 -1.57 -13.37 -35.65
C ARG A 10 -2.83 -13.28 -34.77
N ARG A 11 -2.75 -13.68 -33.49
CA ARG A 11 -3.92 -13.65 -32.58
C ARG A 11 -4.27 -12.22 -32.12
N PHE A 12 -3.31 -11.29 -32.18
CA PHE A 12 -3.50 -9.88 -31.85
C PHE A 12 -2.62 -8.96 -32.70
N PRO A 13 -2.99 -8.66 -33.96
CA PRO A 13 -2.37 -7.56 -34.68
C PRO A 13 -2.68 -6.24 -33.97
N LEU A 14 -1.64 -5.51 -33.55
CA LEU A 14 -1.78 -4.09 -33.20
C LEU A 14 -2.24 -3.33 -34.45
N PRO A 15 -3.27 -2.48 -34.36
CA PRO A 15 -3.83 -1.85 -35.55
C PRO A 15 -2.82 -0.84 -36.14
N ARG A 16 -2.27 -1.15 -37.32
CA ARG A 16 -1.75 -0.16 -38.27
C ARG A 16 -2.93 0.66 -38.81
N ALA A 17 -2.63 1.85 -39.37
CA ALA A 17 -3.59 2.90 -39.74
C ALA A 17 -4.90 2.35 -40.35
N PRO A 18 -6.07 2.84 -39.91
CA PRO A 18 -7.35 2.18 -40.18
C PRO A 18 -7.83 2.39 -41.61
N ASP A 19 -8.16 1.29 -42.30
CA ASP A 19 -9.16 1.29 -43.36
C ASP A 19 -10.53 1.67 -42.79
N LYS A 20 -11.40 2.29 -43.59
CA LYS A 20 -12.74 2.78 -43.15
C LYS A 20 -13.68 1.66 -42.63
N GLN A 21 -13.31 0.39 -42.76
CA GLN A 21 -14.14 -0.80 -42.58
C GLN A 21 -14.28 -1.32 -41.12
N ASP A 22 -13.36 -1.01 -40.19
CA ASP A 22 -13.31 -1.65 -38.85
C ASP A 22 -14.04 -0.90 -37.71
N ASN A 23 -15.25 -0.38 -37.99
CA ASN A 23 -16.04 0.37 -37.01
C ASN A 23 -16.66 -0.53 -35.91
N PHE A 24 -17.05 -1.76 -36.26
CA PHE A 24 -17.69 -2.70 -35.33
C PHE A 24 -16.78 -3.08 -34.17
N TRP A 25 -15.53 -3.47 -34.45
CA TRP A 25 -14.56 -3.89 -33.42
C TRP A 25 -14.20 -2.75 -32.47
N ARG A 26 -14.07 -1.53 -33.00
CA ARG A 26 -13.86 -0.31 -32.18
C ARG A 26 -15.03 -0.06 -31.24
N LYS A 27 -16.27 -0.13 -31.74
CA LYS A 27 -17.48 0.02 -30.92
C LYS A 27 -17.61 -1.09 -29.87
N SER A 28 -17.34 -2.33 -30.27
CA SER A 28 -17.36 -3.50 -29.40
C SER A 28 -16.36 -3.40 -28.25
N MET A 29 -15.15 -2.87 -28.50
CA MET A 29 -14.16 -2.59 -27.44
C MET A 29 -14.72 -1.63 -26.37
N TRP A 30 -15.31 -0.51 -26.77
CA TRP A 30 -15.89 0.47 -25.85
C TRP A 30 -17.10 -0.08 -25.09
N LEU A 31 -17.98 -0.82 -25.77
CA LEU A 31 -19.13 -1.48 -25.14
C LEU A 31 -18.73 -2.58 -24.16
N ARG A 32 -17.59 -3.25 -24.38
CA ARG A 32 -17.03 -4.20 -23.44
C ARG A 32 -16.56 -3.51 -22.14
N ILE A 33 -15.90 -2.36 -22.26
CA ILE A 33 -15.53 -1.53 -21.09
C ILE A 33 -16.77 -1.06 -20.34
N SER A 34 -17.84 -0.66 -21.03
CA SER A 34 -19.06 -0.14 -20.42
C SER A 34 -20.12 -1.20 -20.10
N SER A 35 -19.86 -2.49 -20.34
CA SER A 35 -20.86 -3.56 -20.25
C SER A 35 -21.61 -3.63 -18.92
N LYS A 36 -20.94 -3.31 -17.82
CA LYS A 36 -21.49 -3.30 -16.45
C LYS A 36 -21.98 -1.92 -16.00
N PHE A 37 -22.04 -0.94 -16.89
CA PHE A 37 -22.61 0.36 -16.56
C PHE A 37 -24.14 0.29 -16.47
N TYR A 38 -24.71 1.11 -15.60
CA TYR A 38 -26.15 1.23 -15.42
C TYR A 38 -26.85 1.91 -16.62
N GLY A 39 -28.03 1.43 -17.04
CA GLY A 39 -28.87 2.12 -18.04
C GLY A 39 -28.33 2.14 -19.47
N ARG A 40 -28.56 3.22 -20.23
CA ARG A 40 -28.24 3.29 -21.67
C ARG A 40 -26.74 3.36 -21.98
N LYS A 41 -25.90 3.76 -21.02
CA LYS A 41 -24.44 3.88 -21.19
C LYS A 41 -23.71 2.54 -21.40
N ARG A 42 -24.34 1.40 -21.10
CA ARG A 42 -23.78 0.07 -21.45
C ARG A 42 -24.09 -0.37 -22.89
N ASN A 43 -25.13 0.17 -23.51
CA ASN A 43 -25.64 -0.31 -24.81
C ASN A 43 -25.40 0.70 -25.95
N CYS A 44 -25.51 2.00 -25.69
CA CYS A 44 -25.40 3.04 -26.69
C CYS A 44 -23.95 3.55 -26.79
N PHE A 45 -23.28 3.31 -27.93
CA PHE A 45 -21.86 3.67 -28.14
C PHE A 45 -21.55 5.14 -27.83
N GLY A 46 -22.32 6.10 -28.36
CA GLY A 46 -22.09 7.53 -28.10
C GLY A 46 -22.14 7.89 -26.60
N LEU A 47 -23.06 7.27 -25.86
CA LEU A 47 -23.19 7.48 -24.41
C LEU A 47 -22.14 6.71 -23.59
N ALA A 48 -21.53 5.66 -24.15
CA ALA A 48 -20.54 4.82 -23.48
C ALA A 48 -19.14 5.46 -23.46
N ILE A 49 -18.81 6.30 -24.46
CA ILE A 49 -17.47 6.87 -24.65
C ILE A 49 -17.05 7.73 -23.46
N VAL A 50 -17.85 8.74 -23.11
CA VAL A 50 -17.52 9.69 -22.04
C VAL A 50 -17.33 8.99 -20.67
N PRO A 51 -18.27 8.15 -20.18
CA PRO A 51 -18.07 7.44 -18.92
C PRO A 51 -16.95 6.39 -19.02
N GLY A 52 -16.72 5.78 -20.18
CA GLY A 52 -15.59 4.87 -20.40
C GLY A 52 -14.25 5.58 -20.20
N TRP A 53 -14.06 6.75 -20.81
CA TRP A 53 -12.86 7.58 -20.61
C TRP A 53 -12.69 8.02 -19.15
N ARG A 54 -13.77 8.45 -18.48
CA ARG A 54 -13.72 8.81 -17.06
C ARG A 54 -13.32 7.61 -16.19
N ALA A 55 -13.89 6.43 -16.44
CA ALA A 55 -13.54 5.21 -15.71
C ALA A 55 -12.06 4.82 -15.88
N LEU A 56 -11.52 4.95 -17.09
CA LEU A 56 -10.09 4.68 -17.34
C LEU A 56 -9.18 5.70 -16.61
N ARG A 57 -9.55 6.98 -16.62
CA ARG A 57 -8.83 8.03 -15.86
C ARG A 57 -8.89 7.78 -14.36
N TYR A 58 -10.05 7.38 -13.84
CA TYR A 58 -10.18 7.02 -12.42
C TYR A 58 -9.42 5.75 -12.09
N SER A 59 -9.36 4.75 -12.98
CA SER A 59 -8.58 3.54 -12.76
C SER A 59 -7.09 3.83 -12.56
N THR A 60 -6.51 4.69 -13.40
CA THR A 60 -5.08 5.07 -13.27
C THR A 60 -4.83 5.85 -11.98
N ARG A 61 -5.71 6.80 -11.62
CA ARG A 61 -5.63 7.53 -10.36
C ARG A 61 -5.80 6.61 -9.14
N ALA A 62 -6.79 5.72 -9.17
CA ALA A 62 -7.13 4.81 -8.08
C ALA A 62 -6.00 3.82 -7.79
N ARG A 63 -5.22 3.37 -8.79
CA ARG A 63 -4.04 2.53 -8.56
C ARG A 63 -2.97 3.23 -7.71
N LYS A 64 -2.82 4.56 -7.84
CA LYS A 64 -1.92 5.37 -7.00
C LYS A 64 -2.50 5.53 -5.60
N LEU A 65 -3.77 5.98 -5.52
CA LEU A 65 -4.48 6.18 -4.25
C LEU A 65 -4.60 4.89 -3.41
N LYS A 66 -4.73 3.71 -4.04
CA LYS A 66 -4.77 2.43 -3.33
C LYS A 66 -3.55 2.24 -2.44
N LYS A 67 -2.36 2.67 -2.89
CA LYS A 67 -1.13 2.54 -2.10
C LYS A 67 -1.15 3.44 -0.87
N GLU A 68 -1.65 4.67 -1.01
CA GLU A 68 -1.80 5.62 0.09
C GLU A 68 -2.88 5.18 1.07
N ASN A 69 -4.05 4.78 0.58
CA ASN A 69 -5.15 4.29 1.40
C ASN A 69 -4.75 3.06 2.22
N MET A 70 -3.96 2.14 1.65
CA MET A 70 -3.44 0.98 2.40
C MET A 70 -2.43 1.40 3.47
N LYS A 71 -1.55 2.37 3.19
CA LYS A 71 -0.62 2.91 4.20
C LYS A 71 -1.36 3.55 5.37
N ASN A 72 -2.37 4.38 5.07
CA ASN A 72 -3.19 5.04 6.08
C ASN A 72 -3.96 4.01 6.92
N LEU A 73 -4.51 2.98 6.28
CA LEU A 73 -5.18 1.90 6.98
C LEU A 73 -4.22 1.17 7.93
N TRP A 74 -2.99 0.89 7.51
CA TRP A 74 -2.00 0.24 8.36
C TRP A 74 -1.61 1.11 9.54
N GLU A 75 -1.46 2.42 9.32
CA GLU A 75 -1.15 3.38 10.38
C GLU A 75 -2.26 3.47 11.43
N ILE A 76 -3.53 3.52 10.99
CA ILE A 76 -4.70 3.51 11.89
C ILE A 76 -4.74 2.23 12.73
N ARG A 77 -4.54 1.07 12.10
CA ARG A 77 -4.53 -0.23 12.79
C ARG A 77 -3.39 -0.33 13.79
N LEU A 78 -2.20 0.10 13.39
CA LEU A 78 -1.03 0.03 14.25
C LEU A 78 -1.14 1.01 15.43
N ASN A 79 -1.71 2.19 15.22
CA ASN A 79 -2.01 3.14 16.30
C ASN A 79 -2.97 2.51 17.32
N ALA A 80 -4.05 1.87 16.88
CA ALA A 80 -4.96 1.15 17.78
C ALA A 80 -4.23 0.08 18.60
N ALA A 81 -3.40 -0.74 17.96
CA ALA A 81 -2.62 -1.78 18.65
C ALA A 81 -1.57 -1.21 19.62
N CYS A 82 -0.90 -0.11 19.28
CA CYS A 82 0.03 0.55 20.22
C CYS A 82 -0.71 1.15 21.43
N ASN A 83 -1.91 1.69 21.23
CA ASN A 83 -2.74 2.24 22.30
C ASN A 83 -3.17 1.18 23.32
N GLU A 84 -3.45 -0.06 22.89
CA GLU A 84 -3.72 -1.19 23.79
C GLU A 84 -2.56 -1.49 24.74
N HIS A 85 -1.33 -1.12 24.35
CA HIS A 85 -0.13 -1.26 25.16
C HIS A 85 0.37 0.05 25.76
N SER A 86 -0.47 1.10 25.76
CA SER A 86 -0.18 2.44 26.29
C SER A 86 1.09 3.05 25.69
N MET A 87 1.27 2.90 24.37
CA MET A 87 2.37 3.51 23.60
C MET A 87 1.81 4.31 22.43
N GLU A 88 2.42 5.45 22.15
CA GLU A 88 2.09 6.22 20.95
C GLU A 88 2.78 5.63 19.71
N TYR A 89 2.06 5.55 18.59
CA TYR A 89 2.59 5.04 17.32
C TYR A 89 3.87 5.76 16.85
N HIS A 90 3.93 7.09 16.96
CA HIS A 90 5.09 7.86 16.51
C HIS A 90 6.36 7.44 17.27
N THR A 91 6.26 7.40 18.60
CA THR A 91 7.32 6.97 19.50
C THR A 91 7.73 5.52 19.24
N PHE A 92 6.77 4.64 18.99
CA PHE A 92 7.03 3.24 18.62
C PHE A 92 7.83 3.12 17.30
N MET A 93 7.45 3.86 16.26
CA MET A 93 8.18 3.81 14.98
C MET A 93 9.58 4.41 15.09
N THR A 94 9.73 5.50 15.85
CA THR A 94 11.03 6.15 16.08
C THR A 94 11.98 5.24 16.84
N SER A 95 11.50 4.56 17.89
CA SER A 95 12.32 3.62 18.67
C SER A 95 12.74 2.39 17.85
N LEU A 96 11.88 1.85 16.99
CA LEU A 96 12.26 0.77 16.07
C LEU A 96 13.30 1.22 15.04
N ALA A 97 13.19 2.44 14.52
CA ALA A 97 14.17 3.00 13.60
C ALA A 97 15.54 3.22 14.28
N GLN A 98 15.55 3.69 15.53
CA GLN A 98 16.76 3.85 16.36
C GLN A 98 17.42 2.53 16.77
N ALA A 99 16.71 1.42 16.64
CA ALA A 99 17.20 0.07 16.87
C ALA A 99 17.58 -0.66 15.56
N ASP A 100 17.58 0.04 14.43
CA ASP A 100 17.85 -0.48 13.09
C ASP A 100 16.91 -1.64 12.66
N ILE A 101 15.70 -1.70 13.21
CA ILE A 101 14.69 -2.69 12.85
C ILE A 101 13.89 -2.18 11.64
N GLY A 102 14.31 -2.61 10.43
CA GLY A 102 13.70 -2.25 9.15
C GLY A 102 12.37 -2.94 8.82
N LEU A 103 11.41 -3.00 9.76
CA LEU A 103 10.11 -3.62 9.53
C LEU A 103 9.10 -2.68 8.86
N ASN A 104 8.44 -3.18 7.83
CA ASN A 104 7.39 -2.45 7.13
C ASN A 104 6.08 -2.42 7.93
N ARG A 105 5.32 -1.31 7.82
CA ARG A 105 4.01 -1.13 8.49
C ARG A 105 3.02 -2.26 8.20
N LYS A 106 3.01 -2.79 6.98
CA LYS A 106 2.19 -3.95 6.61
C LYS A 106 2.49 -5.16 7.52
N VAL A 107 3.76 -5.48 7.69
CA VAL A 107 4.19 -6.63 8.51
C VAL A 107 3.86 -6.38 9.97
N LEU A 108 4.13 -5.17 10.48
CA LEU A 108 3.78 -4.79 11.85
C LEU A 108 2.27 -4.93 12.12
N THR A 109 1.42 -4.53 11.17
CA THR A 109 -0.03 -4.72 11.31
C THR A 109 -0.47 -6.17 11.21
N ASP A 110 0.18 -6.95 10.35
CA ASP A 110 -0.12 -8.38 10.23
C ASP A 110 0.25 -9.10 11.55
N LEU A 111 1.39 -8.75 12.16
CA LEU A 111 1.80 -9.25 13.48
C LEU A 111 0.84 -8.82 14.59
N ALA A 112 0.42 -7.56 14.62
CA ALA A 112 -0.52 -7.08 15.64
C ALA A 112 -1.86 -7.84 15.60
N ILE A 113 -2.33 -8.25 14.42
CA ILE A 113 -3.61 -8.97 14.26
C ILE A 113 -3.47 -10.47 14.56
N TYR A 114 -2.46 -11.12 13.98
CA TYR A 114 -2.36 -12.59 13.99
C TYR A 114 -1.43 -13.12 15.10
N GLU A 115 -0.47 -12.31 15.55
CA GLU A 115 0.55 -12.69 16.52
C GLU A 115 0.71 -11.64 17.64
N PRO A 116 -0.32 -11.49 18.51
CA PRO A 116 -0.30 -10.45 19.54
C PRO A 116 0.86 -10.58 20.53
N ARG A 117 1.34 -11.81 20.80
CA ARG A 117 2.49 -12.06 21.67
C ARG A 117 3.79 -11.50 21.07
N THR A 118 4.04 -11.78 19.78
CA THR A 118 5.21 -11.26 19.06
C THR A 118 5.17 -9.75 19.02
N PHE A 119 4.00 -9.16 18.74
CA PHE A 119 3.81 -7.71 18.75
C PHE A 119 4.05 -7.10 20.13
N GLN A 120 3.55 -7.72 21.20
CA GLN A 120 3.79 -7.27 22.57
C GLN A 120 5.29 -7.23 22.91
N SER A 121 6.06 -8.25 22.50
CA SER A 121 7.52 -8.25 22.68
C SER A 121 8.21 -7.11 21.93
N LEU A 122 7.76 -6.79 20.72
CA LEU A 122 8.28 -5.64 19.96
C LEU A 122 7.97 -4.31 20.66
N VAL A 123 6.76 -4.17 21.23
CA VAL A 123 6.38 -2.95 21.98
C VAL A 123 7.19 -2.83 23.26
N GLN A 124 7.43 -3.93 23.99
CA GLN A 124 8.29 -3.93 25.18
C GLN A 124 9.72 -3.53 24.83
N PHE A 125 10.28 -4.10 23.75
CA PHE A 125 11.59 -3.70 23.25
C PHE A 125 11.65 -2.22 22.87
N ALA A 126 10.62 -1.71 22.19
CA ALA A 126 10.50 -0.31 21.82
C ALA A 126 10.43 0.62 23.06
N LYS A 127 9.69 0.23 24.12
CA LYS A 127 9.66 0.95 25.41
C LYS A 127 11.05 1.01 26.04
N GLN A 128 11.74 -0.14 26.09
CA GLN A 128 13.09 -0.20 26.64
C GLN A 128 14.03 0.73 25.86
N ARG A 129 13.96 0.70 24.52
CA ARG A 129 14.78 1.57 23.68
C ARG A 129 14.48 3.06 23.87
N GLN A 130 13.20 3.41 24.06
CA GLN A 130 12.81 4.79 24.36
C GLN A 130 13.46 5.29 25.67
N LEU A 131 13.46 4.46 26.71
CA LEU A 131 14.10 4.78 27.99
C LEU A 131 15.63 4.96 27.83
N GLU A 132 16.27 4.10 27.04
CA GLU A 132 17.72 4.17 26.78
C GLU A 132 18.15 5.45 26.04
N VAL A 133 17.31 5.96 25.14
CA VAL A 133 17.62 7.13 24.30
C VAL A 133 17.33 8.46 25.00
N GLY A 134 16.55 8.46 26.10
CA GLY A 134 16.32 9.65 26.90
C GLY A 134 15.36 10.68 26.28
N LEU A 135 14.41 10.27 25.43
CA LEU A 135 13.23 11.11 25.16
C LEU A 135 12.32 11.05 26.39
N GLU A 136 12.59 11.93 27.36
CA GLU A 136 11.71 12.14 28.51
C GLU A 136 10.36 12.69 28.04
N SER A 137 9.36 11.82 27.88
CA SER A 137 7.99 12.25 28.15
C SER A 137 7.85 12.29 29.67
N SER A 138 7.73 13.49 30.22
CA SER A 138 7.53 13.78 31.63
C SER A 138 6.41 12.92 32.24
N THR A 139 6.76 11.75 32.79
CA THR A 139 6.05 11.02 33.86
C THR A 139 6.68 9.63 34.00
N ILE A 140 6.89 9.23 35.27
CA ILE A 140 7.39 7.95 35.79
C ILE A 140 8.89 7.96 36.14
N ASP A 141 9.16 8.22 37.43
CA ASP A 141 10.41 7.88 38.12
C ASP A 141 10.80 6.42 37.80
N SER A 142 11.98 6.20 37.20
CA SER A 142 12.54 4.87 36.99
C SER A 142 13.83 4.69 37.82
N PRO A 143 13.90 3.67 38.69
CA PRO A 143 15.02 3.47 39.60
C PRO A 143 16.28 2.89 38.93
N HIS A 144 17.39 3.08 39.64
CA HIS A 144 18.78 2.96 39.21
C HIS A 144 19.18 1.58 38.65
N GLY A 145 19.79 1.57 37.46
CA GLY A 145 20.37 0.38 36.84
C GLY A 145 20.99 0.70 35.48
N ILE A 146 22.16 1.37 35.49
CA ILE A 146 22.89 1.77 34.28
C ILE A 146 23.58 0.56 33.66
N PHE A 147 23.32 0.31 32.37
CA PHE A 147 24.25 -0.39 31.47
C PHE A 147 24.45 0.42 30.19
N HIS A 148 25.53 1.19 30.13
CA HIS A 148 26.04 1.72 28.87
C HIS A 148 26.96 0.67 28.22
N ARG A 149 26.68 0.30 26.97
CA ARG A 149 27.69 -0.27 26.05
C ARG A 149 27.60 0.51 24.74
N GLY A 150 28.52 1.46 24.57
CA GLY A 150 28.51 2.41 23.45
C GLY A 150 29.13 1.89 22.16
N LEU A 151 29.12 2.76 21.14
CA LEU A 151 30.24 3.09 20.25
C LEU A 151 30.08 4.55 19.76
N PRO A 152 31.18 5.27 19.49
CA PRO A 152 31.24 6.72 19.41
C PRO A 152 30.84 7.28 18.03
N ASN A 153 30.40 8.54 18.03
CA ASN A 153 30.10 9.35 16.85
C ASN A 153 31.23 9.32 15.81
N LYS A 154 30.87 9.19 14.52
CA LYS A 154 31.69 9.70 13.42
C LYS A 154 31.21 11.11 13.08
N SER A 155 32.19 12.02 13.03
CA SER A 155 32.13 13.45 12.68
C SER A 155 31.16 13.81 11.56
#